data_AF-A0A820RJP6-F1
#
_entry.id   AF-A0A820RJP6-F1
#
_cell.length_a   1.000
_cell.length_b   1.000
_cell.length_c   1.000
_cell.angle_alpha   90.00
_cell.angle_beta   90.00
_cell.angle_gamma   90.00
#
_symmetry.space_group_name_H-M   'P 1'
#
loop_
_entity.id
_entity.type
_entity.pdbx_description
1 polymer ?
#
loop_
_entity_poly.entity_id
_entity_poly.type
_entity_poly.pdbx_seq_one_letter_code
_entity_poly.pdbx_strand_id
1 'polypeptide(L)'
;NYPLYMSTKNTILKKYDGRFKDIFEEIYQKQYKKEFEDKKIWYEHRLIDDMVAQALKSSGGFVWACKNYDGDVQSDIVAQGI
;
A
#
# COMPACT_ATOMS: atom_id res chain seq x y z
N ASN A 1 -13.69 -8.57 -0.85
CA ASN A 1 -13.27 -7.20 -0.47
C ASN A 1 -11.99 -7.31 0.30
N TYR A 2 -10.92 -6.67 -0.17
CA TYR A 2 -9.61 -6.70 0.45
C TYR A 2 -9.22 -5.27 0.86
N PRO A 3 -8.56 -5.07 2.02
CA PRO A 3 -7.97 -3.79 2.35
C PRO A 3 -6.84 -3.43 1.38
N LEU A 4 -6.59 -2.14 1.24
CA LEU A 4 -5.56 -1.59 0.35
C LEU A 4 -4.42 -1.00 1.19
N TYR A 5 -3.22 -1.49 0.96
CA TYR A 5 -2.00 -0.89 1.49
C TYR A 5 -1.24 -0.22 0.36
N MET A 6 -0.77 1.02 0.59
CA MET A 6 0.19 1.68 -0.29
C MET A 6 1.46 1.97 0.50
N SER A 7 2.61 1.59 -0.03
CA SER A 7 3.87 1.79 0.67
C SER A 7 4.87 2.65 -0.09
N THR A 8 5.60 3.49 0.67
CA THR A 8 6.68 4.33 0.15
C THR A 8 7.79 4.50 1.19
N LYS A 9 8.85 5.25 0.87
CA LYS A 9 9.86 5.70 1.84
C LYS A 9 9.81 7.23 2.01
N ASN A 10 8.61 7.78 2.24
CA ASN A 10 8.38 9.23 2.33
C ASN A 10 9.11 9.93 3.50
N THR A 11 9.55 9.21 4.53
CA THR A 11 10.39 9.79 5.59
C THR A 11 11.77 10.19 5.08
N ILE A 12 12.26 9.50 4.05
CA ILE A 12 13.54 9.77 3.38
C ILE A 12 13.32 10.64 2.13
N LEU A 13 12.46 10.20 1.20
CA LEU A 13 12.12 10.95 -0.02
C LEU A 13 10.89 11.83 0.21
N LYS A 14 11.04 12.83 1.09
CA LYS A 14 9.95 13.67 1.59
C LYS A 14 9.04 14.28 0.53
N LYS A 15 9.61 14.76 -0.58
CA LYS A 15 8.81 15.37 -1.66
C LYS A 15 8.31 14.34 -2.67
N TYR A 16 9.18 13.47 -3.16
CA TYR A 16 8.84 12.55 -4.24
C TYR A 16 7.88 11.45 -3.76
N ASP A 17 8.27 10.69 -2.74
CA ASP A 17 7.43 9.64 -2.16
C ASP A 17 6.28 10.23 -1.33
N GLY A 18 6.49 11.41 -0.75
CA GLY A 18 5.41 12.18 -0.12
C GLY A 18 4.29 12.51 -1.11
N ARG A 19 4.62 12.83 -2.37
CA ARG A 19 3.62 13.12 -3.39
C ARG A 19 2.71 11.94 -3.69
N PHE A 20 3.25 10.72 -3.75
CA PHE A 20 2.44 9.50 -3.89
C PHE A 20 1.50 9.34 -2.70
N LYS A 21 2.02 9.49 -1.47
CA LYS A 21 1.23 9.38 -0.24
C LYS A 21 0.06 10.38 -0.24
N ASP A 22 0.35 11.64 -0.53
CA ASP A 22 -0.64 12.71 -0.48
C ASP A 22 -1.71 12.52 -1.57
N ILE A 23 -1.32 12.12 -2.79
CA ILE A 23 -2.28 11.86 -3.88
C ILE A 23 -3.22 10.70 -3.52
N PHE A 24 -2.68 9.59 -3.01
CA PHE A 24 -3.51 8.45 -2.63
C PHE A 24 -4.48 8.81 -1.49
N GLU A 25 -4.00 9.53 -0.47
CA GLU A 25 -4.85 10.00 0.63
C GLU A 25 -5.96 10.93 0.13
N GLU A 26 -5.61 11.90 -0.74
CA GLU A 26 -6.57 12.84 -1.30
C GLU A 26 -7.67 12.12 -2.09
N ILE A 27 -7.30 11.17 -2.96
CA ILE A 27 -8.25 10.40 -3.76
C ILE A 27 -9.12 9.50 -2.86
N TYR A 28 -8.51 8.83 -1.88
CA TYR A 28 -9.24 8.00 -0.93
C TYR A 28 -10.31 8.81 -0.19
N GLN A 29 -9.93 9.94 0.42
CA GLN A 29 -10.87 10.77 1.17
C GLN A 29 -11.97 11.37 0.28
N LYS A 30 -11.64 11.81 -0.93
CA LYS A 30 -12.60 12.49 -1.82
C LYS A 30 -13.57 11.54 -2.51
N GLN A 31 -13.14 10.32 -2.85
CA GLN A 31 -13.89 9.46 -3.77
C GLN A 31 -14.27 8.11 -3.14
N TYR A 32 -13.37 7.48 -2.38
CA TYR A 32 -13.51 6.06 -2.08
C TYR A 32 -13.82 5.73 -0.61
N LYS A 33 -13.62 6.67 0.31
CA LYS A 33 -13.77 6.43 1.75
C LYS A 33 -15.12 5.80 2.11
N LYS A 34 -16.22 6.37 1.60
CA LYS A 34 -17.56 5.85 1.88
C LYS A 34 -17.73 4.41 1.38
N GLU A 35 -17.26 4.12 0.16
CA GLU A 35 -17.36 2.77 -0.40
C GLU A 35 -16.52 1.75 0.36
N PHE A 36 -15.35 2.17 0.88
CA PHE A 36 -14.50 1.33 1.71
C PHE A 36 -15.15 1.02 3.06
N GLU A 37 -15.73 2.05 3.71
CA GLU A 37 -16.49 1.92 4.96
C GLU A 37 -17.71 0.99 4.80
N ASP A 38 -18.50 1.19 3.74
CA ASP A 38 -19.67 0.34 3.42
C ASP A 38 -19.27 -1.14 3.21
N LYS A 39 -18.10 -1.36 2.62
CA LYS A 39 -17.53 -2.69 2.36
C LYS A 39 -16.73 -3.26 3.52
N LYS A 40 -16.60 -2.52 4.64
CA LYS A 40 -15.80 -2.86 5.83
C LYS A 40 -14.34 -3.19 5.51
N ILE A 41 -13.74 -2.43 4.58
CA ILE A 41 -12.33 -2.48 4.24
C ILE A 41 -11.72 -1.09 4.45
N TRP A 42 -10.39 -1.00 4.46
CA TRP A 42 -9.69 0.26 4.71
C TRP A 42 -8.54 0.46 3.71
N TYR A 43 -8.12 1.72 3.61
CA TYR A 43 -6.87 2.12 2.99
C TYR A 43 -5.88 2.52 4.09
N GLU A 44 -4.63 2.12 3.96
CA GLU A 44 -3.55 2.50 4.88
C GLU A 44 -2.25 2.75 4.11
N HIS A 45 -1.60 3.88 4.42
CA HIS A 45 -0.22 4.14 3.98
C HIS A 45 0.77 3.57 5.00
N ARG A 46 1.82 2.90 4.51
CA ARG A 46 2.93 2.39 5.33
C ARG A 46 4.29 2.72 4.76
N LEU A 47 5.32 2.64 5.58
CA LEU A 47 6.69 2.63 5.06
C LEU A 47 6.99 1.28 4.41
N ILE A 48 7.73 1.29 3.29
CA ILE A 48 8.01 0.09 2.48
C ILE A 48 8.64 -1.06 3.27
N ASP A 49 9.55 -0.76 4.19
CA ASP A 49 10.19 -1.74 5.07
C ASP A 49 9.22 -2.36 6.08
N ASP A 50 8.32 -1.56 6.67
CA ASP A 50 7.28 -2.08 7.57
C ASP A 50 6.27 -2.93 6.78
N MET A 51 5.92 -2.51 5.57
CA MET A 51 4.95 -3.23 4.73
C MET A 51 5.50 -4.60 4.27
N VAL A 52 6.77 -4.69 3.88
CA VAL A 52 7.42 -5.98 3.58
C VAL A 52 7.39 -6.89 4.80
N ALA A 53 7.74 -6.37 5.98
CA ALA A 53 7.72 -7.16 7.22
C ALA A 53 6.30 -7.64 7.59
N GLN A 54 5.27 -6.80 7.37
CA GLN A 54 3.87 -7.19 7.52
C GLN A 54 3.50 -8.29 6.54
N ALA A 55 3.83 -8.13 5.24
CA ALA A 55 3.49 -9.08 4.20
C ALA A 55 4.03 -10.48 4.51
N LEU A 56 5.32 -10.58 4.86
CA LEU A 56 5.99 -11.83 5.21
C LEU A 56 5.39 -12.54 6.44
N LYS A 57 4.83 -11.79 7.39
CA LYS A 57 4.21 -12.34 8.61
C LYS A 57 2.71 -12.61 8.46
N SER A 58 2.09 -12.05 7.43
CA SER A 58 0.66 -12.12 7.21
C SER A 58 0.25 -13.45 6.56
N SER A 59 -1.05 -13.76 6.62
CA SER A 59 -1.64 -14.82 5.80
C SER A 59 -2.16 -14.29 4.45
N GLY A 60 -1.62 -13.16 3.98
CA GLY A 60 -2.12 -12.45 2.79
C GLY A 60 -3.48 -11.77 3.03
N GLY A 61 -4.29 -11.68 1.98
CA GLY A 61 -5.65 -11.13 2.06
C GLY A 61 -5.74 -9.61 1.99
N PHE A 62 -4.88 -8.98 1.20
CA PHE A 62 -4.89 -7.54 0.93
C PHE A 62 -4.41 -7.26 -0.50
N VAL A 63 -4.70 -6.06 -0.99
CA VAL A 63 -4.05 -5.52 -2.20
C VAL A 63 -2.92 -4.60 -1.75
N TRP A 64 -1.75 -4.79 -2.35
CA TRP A 64 -0.58 -3.96 -2.09
C TRP A 64 -0.25 -3.10 -3.31
N ALA A 65 -0.54 -1.81 -3.23
CA ALA A 65 -0.13 -0.83 -4.21
C ALA A 65 1.36 -0.48 -4.01
N CYS A 66 2.15 -0.81 -5.02
CA CYS A 66 3.58 -0.52 -5.06
C CYS A 66 3.90 0.53 -6.14
N LYS A 67 4.96 1.31 -5.94
CA LYS A 67 5.58 2.08 -7.03
C LYS A 67 6.25 1.11 -8.00
N ASN A 68 6.60 1.59 -9.19
CA ASN A 68 7.11 0.75 -10.29
C ASN A 68 8.19 -0.27 -9.86
N TYR A 69 9.31 0.22 -9.28
CA TYR A 69 10.40 -0.65 -8.82
C TYR A 69 9.99 -1.59 -7.69
N ASP A 70 9.26 -1.09 -6.69
CA ASP A 70 8.80 -1.92 -5.58
C ASP A 70 7.82 -3.00 -6.09
N GLY A 71 6.99 -2.68 -7.08
CA GLY A 71 6.03 -3.61 -7.68
C GLY A 71 6.72 -4.73 -8.45
N ASP A 72 7.71 -4.37 -9.27
CA ASP A 72 8.57 -5.32 -10.00
C ASP A 72 9.18 -6.36 -9.04
N VAL A 73 9.94 -5.89 -8.05
CA VAL A 73 10.64 -6.76 -7.09
C VAL A 73 9.67 -7.55 -6.20
N GLN A 74 8.65 -6.91 -5.63
CA GLN A 74 7.78 -7.58 -4.67
C GLN A 74 6.83 -8.58 -5.36
N SER A 75 6.46 -8.34 -6.61
CA SER A 75 5.63 -9.29 -7.36
C SER A 75 6.32 -10.64 -7.55
N ASP A 76 7.63 -10.65 -7.83
CA ASP A 76 8.42 -11.88 -7.94
C ASP A 76 8.52 -12.62 -6.61
N ILE A 77 8.70 -11.89 -5.50
CA ILE A 77 8.75 -12.47 -4.14
C ILE A 77 7.43 -13.18 -3.82
N VAL A 78 6.29 -12.50 -4.05
CA VAL A 78 4.96 -13.06 -3.82
C VAL A 78 4.70 -14.26 -4.72
N ALA A 79 5.10 -14.20 -5.99
CA ALA A 79 4.92 -15.30 -6.94
C ALA A 79 5.74 -16.55 -6.55
N GLN A 80 6.91 -16.37 -5.94
CA GLN A 80 7.72 -17.47 -5.43
C GLN A 80 7.17 -18.08 -4.14
N GLY A 81 6.20 -17.43 -3.49
CA GLY A 81 5.61 -17.89 -2.22
C GLY A 81 6.55 -17.75 -1.02
N ILE A 82 7.48 -16.78 -1.09
CA ILE A 82 8.37 -16.38 0.02
C ILE A 82 7.65 -15.38 0.92
#